data_AF-A0A0H5Q5M2-F1
#
_entry.id   AF-A0A0H5Q5M2-F1
#
_cell.length_a   1.000
_cell.length_b   1.000
_cell.length_c   1.000
_cell.angle_alpha   90.00
_cell.angle_beta   90.00
_cell.angle_gamma   90.00
#
_symmetry.space_group_name_H-M   'P 1'
#
loop_
_entity.id
_entity.type
_entity.pdbx_description
1 polymer ?
#
loop_
_entity_poly.entity_id
_entity_poly.type
_entity_poly.pdbx_seq_one_letter_code
_entity_poly.pdbx_strand_id
1 'polypeptide(L)'
;MKQLSFWQPQQHISQPPIVKTPDDTYRAELRLTWHPPSGRKVVAIEVTHENSRELVAWSLYPTDETTQVGLYVQQAWAHLLSLIEELDAPF
;
A
#
# COMPACT_ATOMS: atom_id res chain seq x y z
N MET A 1 5.49 32.08 6.66
CA MET A 1 5.93 30.69 6.89
C MET A 1 4.79 29.97 7.60
N LYS A 2 4.11 29.01 6.95
CA LYS A 2 3.03 28.23 7.59
C LYS A 2 3.63 26.97 8.18
N GLN A 3 3.65 26.91 9.51
CA GLN A 3 3.99 25.75 10.31
C GLN A 3 2.96 24.66 10.04
N LEU A 4 3.38 23.55 9.43
CA LEU A 4 2.55 22.37 9.25
C LEU A 4 2.54 21.61 10.58
N SER A 5 1.42 21.70 11.29
CA SER A 5 1.14 20.95 12.50
C SER A 5 1.01 19.47 12.16
N PHE A 6 1.90 18.62 12.68
CA PHE A 6 1.94 17.17 12.40
C PHE A 6 0.89 16.34 13.16
N TRP A 7 -0.20 16.96 13.61
CA TRP A 7 -1.37 16.23 14.09
C TRP A 7 -2.35 16.05 12.92
N GLN A 8 -1.96 15.23 11.95
CA GLN A 8 -2.94 14.68 11.02
C GLN A 8 -3.49 13.40 11.67
N PRO A 9 -4.78 13.37 12.09
CA PRO A 9 -5.41 12.09 12.40
C PRO A 9 -5.22 11.19 11.18
N GLN A 10 -4.88 9.92 11.39
CA GLN A 10 -4.62 8.93 10.32
C GLN A 10 -5.43 9.32 9.09
N GLN A 11 -4.76 9.85 8.07
CA GLN A 11 -5.43 10.15 6.82
C GLN A 11 -5.90 8.78 6.35
N HIS A 12 -7.18 8.49 6.58
CA HIS A 12 -7.86 7.37 5.96
C HIS A 12 -7.99 7.78 4.50
N ILE A 13 -6.88 7.64 3.78
CA ILE A 13 -6.89 7.83 2.34
C ILE A 13 -7.61 6.58 1.84
N SER A 14 -8.90 6.75 1.54
CA SER A 14 -9.73 5.68 1.01
C SER A 14 -9.07 5.18 -0.26
N GLN A 15 -8.74 3.88 -0.28
CA GLN A 15 -8.33 3.20 -1.48
C GLN A 15 -9.40 3.46 -2.56
N PRO A 16 -9.02 3.85 -3.78
CA PRO A 16 -9.99 3.87 -4.87
C PRO A 16 -10.58 2.46 -5.03
N PRO A 17 -11.89 2.33 -5.30
CA PRO A 17 -12.48 1.01 -5.58
C PRO A 17 -11.74 0.37 -6.76
N ILE A 18 -11.51 -0.94 -6.67
CA ILE A 18 -10.80 -1.70 -7.69
C ILE A 18 -11.62 -1.65 -8.99
N VAL A 19 -11.06 -1.02 -10.03
CA VAL A 19 -11.66 -0.99 -11.36
C VAL A 19 -11.02 -2.08 -12.20
N LYS A 20 -11.79 -3.12 -12.51
CA LYS A 20 -11.39 -4.24 -13.38
C LYS A 20 -11.64 -3.88 -14.86
N THR A 21 -10.71 -4.23 -15.73
CA THR A 21 -10.81 -4.18 -17.19
C THR A 21 -10.49 -5.54 -17.84
N PRO A 22 -11.01 -5.84 -19.05
CA PRO A 22 -11.05 -7.22 -19.57
C PRO A 22 -9.71 -7.85 -20.01
N ASP A 23 -8.62 -7.08 -20.06
CA ASP A 23 -7.30 -7.50 -20.58
C ASP A 23 -6.18 -7.39 -19.53
N ASP A 24 -6.53 -7.48 -18.24
CA ASP A 24 -5.67 -6.94 -17.19
C ASP A 24 -4.54 -7.86 -16.75
N THR A 25 -3.35 -7.57 -17.26
CA THR A 25 -2.13 -7.88 -16.52
C THR A 25 -1.97 -6.84 -15.41
N TYR A 26 -2.03 -7.28 -14.16
CA TYR A 26 -1.72 -6.45 -13.01
C TYR A 26 -0.29 -6.69 -12.53
N ARG A 27 0.34 -5.65 -12.01
CA ARG A 27 1.57 -5.72 -11.22
C ARG A 27 1.25 -5.37 -9.78
N ALA A 28 1.58 -6.29 -8.87
CA ALA A 28 1.51 -6.06 -7.43
C ALA A 28 2.92 -6.05 -6.82
N GLU A 29 3.21 -5.02 -6.02
CA GLU A 29 4.50 -4.83 -5.35
C GLU A 29 4.29 -4.72 -3.83
N LEU A 30 5.07 -5.51 -3.07
CA LEU A 30 5.25 -5.33 -1.63
C LEU A 30 6.62 -4.69 -1.38
N ARG A 31 6.66 -3.49 -0.80
CA ARG A 31 7.88 -2.69 -0.65
C ARG A 31 8.12 -2.33 0.80
N LEU A 32 9.36 -2.47 1.26
CA LEU A 32 9.82 -1.88 2.52
C LEU A 32 10.73 -0.69 2.20
N THR A 33 10.32 0.50 2.65
CA THR A 33 11.15 1.72 2.58
C THR A 33 11.66 2.04 3.97
N TRP A 34 12.96 2.32 4.11
CA TRP A 34 13.58 2.75 5.36
C TRP A 34 14.25 4.11 5.17
N HIS A 35 13.98 5.04 6.07
CA HIS A 35 14.58 6.37 6.13
C HIS A 35 15.49 6.46 7.36
N PRO A 36 16.80 6.14 7.24
CA PRO A 36 17.71 6.13 8.38
C PRO A 36 17.74 7.42 9.20
N PRO A 37 17.72 8.64 8.60
CA PRO A 37 17.81 9.89 9.36
C PRO A 37 16.64 10.11 10.34
N SER A 38 15.44 9.63 9.99
CA SER A 38 14.24 9.77 10.82
C SER A 38 13.88 8.50 11.58
N GLY A 39 14.55 7.38 11.34
CA GLY A 39 14.15 6.06 11.84
C GLY A 39 12.89 5.48 11.18
N ARG A 40 12.07 6.30 10.52
CA ARG A 40 10.84 5.91 9.82
C ARG A 40 11.04 4.78 8.83
N LYS A 41 10.12 3.82 8.87
CA LYS A 41 10.00 2.67 7.98
C LYS A 41 8.57 2.63 7.45
N VAL A 42 8.38 2.19 6.22
CA VAL A 42 7.06 2.06 5.61
C VAL A 42 7.03 0.75 4.84
N VAL A 43 6.16 -0.17 5.25
CA VAL A 43 5.77 -1.30 4.41
C VAL A 43 4.61 -0.83 3.54
N ALA A 44 4.66 -1.13 2.25
CA ALA A 44 3.70 -0.64 1.27
C ALA A 44 3.25 -1.77 0.34
N ILE A 45 1.97 -1.77 -0.02
CA ILE A 45 1.41 -2.52 -1.14
C ILE A 45 1.07 -1.51 -2.22
N GLU A 46 1.41 -1.82 -3.46
CA GLU A 46 0.96 -1.07 -4.63
C GLU A 46 0.54 -2.07 -5.71
N VAL A 47 -0.66 -1.91 -6.25
CA VAL A 47 -1.18 -2.70 -7.36
C VAL A 47 -1.53 -1.74 -8.50
N THR A 48 -0.97 -2.01 -9.67
CA THR A 48 -1.17 -1.20 -10.87
C THR A 48 -1.54 -2.07 -12.06
N HIS A 49 -2.24 -1.47 -13.01
CA HIS A 49 -2.35 -2.02 -14.35
C HIS A 49 -0.96 -2.02 -15.01
N GLU A 50 -0.46 -3.15 -15.49
CA GLU A 50 0.92 -3.25 -16.01
C GLU A 50 1.13 -2.36 -17.25
N ASN A 51 0.11 -2.23 -18.10
CA ASN A 51 0.19 -1.45 -19.34
C ASN A 51 -0.05 0.06 -19.13
N SER A 52 -1.15 0.44 -18.48
CA SER A 52 -1.50 1.86 -18.28
C SER A 52 -0.76 2.49 -17.10
N ARG A 53 -0.19 1.68 -16.20
CA ARG A 53 0.38 2.11 -14.91
C ARG A 53 -0.62 2.81 -13.99
N GLU A 54 -1.92 2.69 -14.28
CA GLU A 54 -2.97 3.24 -13.43
C GLU A 54 -3.01 2.48 -12.10
N LEU A 55 -3.18 3.25 -11.01
CA LEU A 55 -3.22 2.73 -9.66
C LEU A 55 -4.56 2.07 -9.37
N VAL A 56 -4.51 0.80 -8.99
CA VAL A 56 -5.69 -0.03 -8.67
C VAL A 56 -5.91 -0.08 -7.17
N ALA A 57 -4.85 -0.38 -6.43
CA ALA A 57 -4.89 -0.53 -4.98
C ALA A 57 -3.57 -0.07 -4.38
N TRP A 58 -3.63 0.46 -3.16
CA TRP A 58 -2.42 0.74 -2.41
C TRP A 58 -2.71 0.74 -0.92
N SER A 59 -1.71 0.45 -0.11
CA SER A 59 -1.77 0.47 1.34
C SER A 59 -0.41 0.75 1.94
N LEU A 60 -0.37 1.48 3.04
CA LEU A 60 0.87 1.86 3.74
C LEU A 60 0.78 1.53 5.23
N TYR A 61 1.85 0.96 5.75
CA TYR A 61 2.04 0.62 7.15
C TYR A 61 3.30 1.33 7.66
N PRO A 62 3.18 2.61 8.06
CA PRO A 62 4.31 3.39 8.59
C PRO A 62 4.61 3.01 10.04
N THR A 63 5.89 2.98 10.40
CA THR A 63 6.35 2.81 11.78
C THR A 63 7.74 3.37 11.99
N ASP A 64 8.02 3.86 13.19
CA ASP A 64 9.38 4.23 13.60
C ASP A 64 10.08 3.06 14.32
N GLU A 65 9.32 2.06 14.78
CA GLU A 65 9.81 0.92 15.57
C GLU A 65 10.24 -0.26 14.68
N THR A 66 11.52 -0.66 14.77
CA THR A 66 12.05 -1.79 14.00
C THR A 66 11.36 -3.12 14.36
N THR A 67 10.98 -3.30 15.62
CA THR A 67 10.30 -4.52 16.12
C THR A 67 8.93 -4.74 15.48
N GLN A 68 8.25 -3.68 15.03
CA GLN A 68 6.93 -3.78 14.41
C GLN A 68 6.98 -4.12 12.91
N VAL A 69 8.15 -3.99 12.26
CA VAL A 69 8.29 -4.20 10.80
C VAL A 69 7.83 -5.60 10.38
N GLY A 70 8.22 -6.64 11.13
CA GLY A 70 7.84 -8.02 10.81
C GLY A 70 6.32 -8.23 10.84
N LEU A 71 5.64 -7.64 11.83
CA LEU A 71 4.17 -7.67 11.92
C LEU A 71 3.53 -6.96 10.74
N TYR A 72 4.03 -5.77 10.36
CA TYR A 72 3.48 -5.03 9.23
C TYR A 72 3.73 -5.71 7.88
N VAL A 73 4.85 -6.41 7.71
CA VAL A 73 5.07 -7.26 6.52
C VAL A 73 4.03 -8.38 6.46
N GLN A 74 3.75 -9.04 7.58
CA GLN A 74 2.71 -10.10 7.62
C GLN A 74 1.31 -9.55 7.33
N GLN A 75 0.95 -8.40 7.91
CA GLN A 75 -0.33 -7.73 7.64
C GLN A 75 -0.45 -7.31 6.18
N ALA A 76 0.60 -6.71 5.62
CA ALA A 76 0.63 -6.28 4.23
C ALA A 76 0.59 -7.49 3.27
N TRP A 77 1.25 -8.59 3.61
CA TRP A 77 1.16 -9.83 2.84
C TRP A 77 -0.27 -10.40 2.81
N ALA A 78 -0.92 -10.49 3.97
CA ALA A 78 -2.30 -10.95 4.06
C ALA A 78 -3.26 -10.05 3.26
N HIS A 79 -3.06 -8.73 3.33
CA HIS A 79 -3.87 -7.79 2.56
C HIS A 79 -3.62 -7.94 1.05
N LEU A 80 -2.37 -8.12 0.61
CA LEU A 80 -2.06 -8.36 -0.79
C LEU A 80 -2.75 -9.62 -1.33
N LEU A 81 -2.77 -10.71 -0.55
CA LEU A 81 -3.49 -11.92 -0.94
C LEU A 81 -4.99 -11.67 -1.12
N SER A 82 -5.62 -10.91 -0.20
CA SER A 82 -7.03 -10.51 -0.33
C SER A 82 -7.29 -9.66 -1.58
N LEU A 83 -6.36 -8.77 -1.95
CA LEU A 83 -6.49 -7.97 -3.17
C LEU A 83 -6.39 -8.84 -4.43
N ILE A 84 -5.49 -9.82 -4.43
CA ILE A 84 -5.37 -10.78 -5.54
C ILE A 84 -6.66 -11.60 -5.68
N GLU A 85 -7.24 -12.08 -4.57
CA GLU A 85 -8.52 -12.79 -4.58
C GLU A 85 -9.67 -11.92 -5.13
N GLU A 86 -9.70 -10.63 -4.79
CA GLU A 86 -10.69 -9.70 -5.33
C GLU A 86 -10.51 -9.48 -6.84
N LEU A 87 -9.27 -9.37 -7.31
CA LEU A 87 -8.95 -9.24 -8.74
C LEU A 87 -9.28 -10.51 -9.54
N ASP A 88 -9.04 -11.69 -8.97
CA ASP A 88 -9.38 -12.98 -9.58
C ASP A 88 -10.90 -13.25 -9.63
N ALA A 89 -11.70 -12.56 -8.81
CA ALA A 89 -13.14 -12.76 -8.80
C ALA A 89 -13.78 -12.37 -10.15
N PRO A 90 -14.80 -13.10 -10.62
CA PRO A 90 -15.50 -12.75 -11.86
C PRO A 90 -16.16 -11.36 -11.79
N PHE A 91 -16.38 -10.76 -12.95
CA PHE A 91 -17.07 -9.47 -13.12
C PHE A 91 -18.52 -9.50 -12.62
#